data_AF-A0A848UPK9-F1
#
_entry.id   AF-A0A848UPK9-F1
#
_cell.length_a   1.000
_cell.length_b   1.000
_cell.length_c   1.000
_cell.angle_alpha   90.00
_cell.angle_beta   90.00
_cell.angle_gamma   90.00
#
_symmetry.space_group_name_H-M   'P 1'
#
loop_
_entity.id
_entity.type
_entity.pdbx_description
1 polymer ?
#
loop_
_entity_poly.entity_id
_entity_poly.type
_entity_poly.pdbx_seq_one_letter_code
_entity_poly.pdbx_strand_id
1 'polypeptide(L)'
;MATHNELGKKGEQLAVDFLLKNNYNIMARNYRFDKAEVDIIAQKEDILAIVEVKTRSSVDFGNPQDFVKPKQIKNLVKAVDEYVTANNL
;
A
#
# COMPACT_ATOMS: atom_id res chain seq x y z
N MET A 1 5.80 -22.47 -2.08
CA MET A 1 5.57 -21.22 -2.86
C MET A 1 4.19 -20.60 -2.60
N ALA A 2 3.14 -21.35 -2.26
CA ALA A 2 1.79 -20.81 -2.02
C ALA A 2 1.61 -20.07 -0.67
N THR A 3 2.27 -20.52 0.40
CA THR A 3 2.02 -20.04 1.77
C THR A 3 2.38 -18.57 2.00
N HIS A 4 3.45 -18.07 1.35
CA HIS A 4 3.85 -16.66 1.46
C HIS A 4 2.85 -15.72 0.78
N ASN A 5 2.18 -16.19 -0.27
CA ASN A 5 1.22 -15.39 -1.02
C ASN A 5 -0.11 -15.28 -0.27
N GLU A 6 -0.55 -16.35 0.39
CA GLU A 6 -1.73 -16.32 1.27
C GLU A 6 -1.51 -15.45 2.52
N LEU A 7 -0.31 -15.54 3.12
CA LEU A 7 0.06 -14.67 4.24
C LEU A 7 0.05 -13.19 3.82
N GLY A 8 0.61 -12.87 2.65
CA GLY A 8 0.57 -11.52 2.07
C GLY A 8 -0.86 -11.00 1.93
N LYS A 9 -1.74 -11.76 1.26
CA LYS A 9 -3.15 -11.41 1.07
C LYS A 9 -3.89 -11.21 2.40
N LYS A 10 -3.63 -12.05 3.39
CA LYS A 10 -4.25 -11.91 4.72
C LYS A 10 -3.81 -10.62 5.40
N GLY A 11 -2.53 -10.25 5.30
CA GLY A 11 -2.04 -8.98 5.83
C GLY A 11 -2.62 -7.77 5.11
N GLU A 12 -2.76 -7.82 3.77
CA GLU A 12 -3.40 -6.76 2.99
C GLU A 12 -4.88 -6.59 3.41
N GLN A 13 -5.60 -7.69 3.59
CA GLN A 13 -6.99 -7.63 4.06
C GLN A 13 -7.09 -7.02 5.46
N LEU A 14 -6.20 -7.39 6.39
CA LEU A 14 -6.16 -6.78 7.72
C LEU A 14 -5.86 -5.27 7.67
N ALA A 15 -4.99 -4.84 6.75
CA ALA A 15 -4.69 -3.42 6.55
C ALA A 15 -5.93 -2.68 6.01
N VAL A 16 -6.64 -3.26 5.04
CA VAL A 16 -7.91 -2.71 4.53
C VAL A 16 -8.95 -2.59 5.65
N ASP A 17 -9.16 -3.66 6.43
CA ASP A 17 -10.13 -3.67 7.52
C ASP A 17 -9.80 -2.60 8.58
N PHE A 18 -8.52 -2.44 8.89
CA PHE A 18 -8.04 -1.38 9.78
C PHE A 18 -8.34 0.01 9.23
N LEU A 19 -8.05 0.26 7.96
CA LEU A 19 -8.29 1.56 7.31
C LEU A 19 -9.80 1.89 7.29
N LEU A 20 -10.64 0.93 6.88
CA LEU A 20 -12.10 1.08 6.88
C LEU A 20 -12.63 1.42 8.28
N LYS A 21 -12.16 0.70 9.32
CA LYS A 21 -12.53 0.97 10.72
C LYS A 21 -12.12 2.37 11.20
N ASN A 22 -11.09 2.95 10.59
CA ASN A 22 -10.57 4.28 10.92
C ASN A 22 -11.10 5.40 10.00
N ASN A 23 -12.23 5.16 9.32
CA ASN A 23 -12.93 6.08 8.42
C ASN A 23 -12.14 6.48 7.17
N TYR A 24 -11.31 5.57 6.66
CA TYR A 24 -10.75 5.69 5.31
C TYR A 24 -11.68 5.03 4.30
N ASN A 25 -11.83 5.65 3.14
CA ASN A 25 -12.39 5.05 1.94
C ASN A 25 -11.27 4.35 1.18
N ILE A 26 -11.46 3.09 0.81
CA ILE A 26 -10.49 2.39 -0.04
C ILE A 26 -10.76 2.76 -1.49
N MET A 27 -9.81 3.46 -2.10
CA MET A 27 -9.90 3.99 -3.46
C MET A 27 -9.39 2.97 -4.48
N ALA A 28 -8.32 2.24 -4.13
CA ALA A 28 -7.79 1.15 -4.94
C ALA A 28 -7.03 0.13 -4.09
N ARG A 29 -6.92 -1.10 -4.59
CA ARG A 29 -6.07 -2.16 -4.05
C ARG A 29 -5.25 -2.77 -5.19
N ASN A 30 -4.00 -3.12 -4.92
CA ASN A 30 -3.06 -3.69 -5.90
C ASN A 30 -3.01 -2.84 -7.19
N TYR A 31 -2.97 -1.51 -7.05
CA TYR A 31 -2.96 -0.58 -8.18
C TYR A 31 -1.61 -0.65 -8.89
N ARG A 32 -1.63 -0.85 -10.21
CA ARG A 32 -0.42 -1.02 -11.01
C ARG A 32 -0.32 0.03 -12.09
N PHE A 33 0.87 0.61 -12.21
CA PHE A 33 1.22 1.49 -13.31
C PHE A 33 2.66 1.23 -13.74
N ASP A 34 2.85 0.91 -15.03
CA ASP A 34 4.13 0.47 -15.59
C ASP A 34 4.73 -0.70 -14.79
N LYS A 35 5.91 -0.51 -14.16
CA LYS A 35 6.59 -1.52 -13.34
C LYS A 35 6.40 -1.29 -11.83
N ALA A 36 5.50 -0.39 -11.45
CA ALA A 36 5.21 -0.03 -10.08
C ALA A 36 3.85 -0.58 -9.65
N GLU A 37 3.76 -0.90 -8.37
CA GLU A 37 2.55 -1.38 -7.71
C GLU A 37 2.39 -0.62 -6.39
N VAL A 38 1.16 -0.27 -6.06
CA VAL A 38 0.73 0.32 -4.78
C VAL A 38 -0.27 -0.65 -4.16
N ASP A 39 0.04 -1.17 -2.97
CA ASP A 39 -0.80 -2.19 -2.34
C ASP A 39 -2.20 -1.64 -2.02
N ILE A 40 -2.31 -0.47 -1.40
CA ILE A 40 -3.59 0.16 -1.08
C ILE A 40 -3.48 1.68 -1.29
N ILE A 41 -4.48 2.26 -1.97
CA ILE A 41 -4.73 3.70 -2.02
C ILE A 41 -6.01 3.95 -1.22
N ALA A 42 -5.92 4.78 -0.19
CA ALA A 42 -7.04 5.08 0.69
C ALA A 42 -7.20 6.60 0.86
N GLN A 43 -8.42 7.08 1.02
CA GLN A 43 -8.71 8.49 1.20
C GLN A 43 -9.43 8.72 2.53
N LYS A 44 -9.02 9.75 3.26
CA LYS A 44 -9.73 10.26 4.42
C LYS A 44 -9.76 11.77 4.34
N GLU A 45 -10.96 12.31 4.17
CA GLU A 45 -11.16 13.75 3.92
C GLU A 45 -10.32 14.18 2.70
N ASP A 46 -9.43 15.15 2.87
CA ASP A 46 -8.52 15.68 1.85
C ASP A 46 -7.18 14.92 1.75
N ILE A 47 -6.98 13.88 2.57
CA ILE A 47 -5.74 13.12 2.63
C ILE A 47 -5.85 11.85 1.78
N LEU A 48 -5.03 11.76 0.74
CA LEU A 48 -4.79 10.54 -0.02
C LEU A 48 -3.60 9.76 0.58
N ALA A 49 -3.89 8.68 1.29
CA ALA A 49 -2.91 7.81 1.91
C ALA A 49 -2.47 6.68 0.96
N ILE A 50 -1.17 6.62 0.73
CA ILE A 50 -0.50 5.59 -0.08
C ILE A 50 0.12 4.57 0.87
N VAL A 51 -0.41 3.35 0.88
CA VAL A 51 -0.09 2.35 1.90
C VAL A 51 0.59 1.15 1.25
N GLU A 52 1.78 0.84 1.72
CA GLU A 52 2.51 -0.39 1.43
C GLU A 52 2.36 -1.36 2.62
N VAL A 53 1.96 -2.60 2.34
CA VAL A 53 1.71 -3.63 3.34
C VAL A 53 2.88 -4.63 3.37
N LYS A 54 3.56 -4.72 4.52
CA LYS A 54 4.63 -5.71 4.74
C LYS A 54 4.23 -6.73 5.79
N THR A 55 3.68 -7.87 5.36
CA THR A 55 3.33 -8.98 6.27
C THR A 55 4.57 -9.79 6.67
N ARG A 56 4.71 -10.10 7.96
CA ARG A 56 5.83 -10.88 8.52
C ARG A 56 5.32 -11.86 9.58
N SER A 57 6.07 -12.94 9.78
CA SER A 57 5.78 -14.00 10.77
C SER A 57 6.76 -14.01 11.95
N SER A 58 7.74 -13.09 11.98
CA SER A 58 8.73 -12.96 13.06
C SER A 58 8.80 -11.49 13.53
N VAL A 59 9.20 -11.31 14.79
CA VAL A 59 9.34 -10.02 15.47
C VAL A 59 10.75 -9.42 15.37
N ASP A 60 11.72 -10.17 14.86
CA ASP A 60 13.07 -9.65 14.59
C ASP A 60 13.04 -8.72 13.37
N PHE A 61 12.94 -7.42 13.60
CA PHE A 61 13.07 -6.41 12.56
C PHE A 61 13.65 -5.09 13.07
N GLY A 62 14.46 -4.45 12.23
CA GLY A 62 14.95 -3.07 12.42
C GLY A 62 13.82 -2.03 12.29
N ASN A 63 14.14 -0.74 12.20
CA ASN A 63 13.11 0.30 12.23
C ASN A 63 12.23 0.25 10.96
N PRO A 64 10.88 0.36 11.09
CA PRO A 64 9.93 0.36 9.97
C PRO A 64 10.31 1.29 8.80
N GLN A 65 10.86 2.47 9.12
CA GLN A 65 11.30 3.49 8.18
C GLN A 65 12.46 3.06 7.27
N ASP A 66 13.31 2.13 7.72
CA ASP A 66 14.47 1.67 6.94
C ASP A 66 14.07 0.68 5.84
N PHE A 67 12.82 0.21 5.82
CA PHE A 67 12.35 -0.80 4.87
C PHE A 67 11.81 -0.23 3.56
N VAL A 68 11.55 1.07 3.48
CA VAL A 68 11.13 1.72 2.23
C VAL A 68 12.36 2.27 1.53
N LYS A 69 12.85 1.52 0.53
CA LYS A 69 14.06 1.90 -0.21
C LYS A 69 13.78 3.12 -1.11
N PRO A 70 14.78 3.98 -1.40
CA PRO A 70 14.60 5.13 -2.29
C PRO A 70 14.00 4.77 -3.67
N LYS A 71 14.38 3.62 -4.22
CA LYS A 71 13.82 3.09 -5.47
C LYS A 71 12.31 2.78 -5.34
N GLN A 72 11.90 2.26 -4.19
CA GLN A 72 10.48 1.98 -3.92
C GLN A 72 9.69 3.28 -3.84
N ILE A 73 10.21 4.30 -3.14
CA ILE A 73 9.59 5.63 -3.08
C ILE A 73 9.39 6.20 -4.49
N LYS A 74 10.44 6.17 -5.34
CA LYS A 74 10.35 6.66 -6.71
C LYS A 74 9.27 5.95 -7.53
N ASN A 75 9.14 4.64 -7.38
CA ASN A 75 8.12 3.85 -8.07
C ASN A 75 6.71 4.18 -7.57
N LEU A 76 6.53 4.29 -6.25
CA LEU A 76 5.25 4.68 -5.65
C LEU A 76 4.83 6.07 -6.14
N VAL A 77 5.72 7.06 -6.10
CA VAL A 77 5.43 8.41 -6.60
C VAL A 77 4.98 8.38 -8.06
N LYS A 78 5.66 7.62 -8.92
CA LYS A 78 5.27 7.49 -10.34
C LYS A 78 3.86 6.90 -10.50
N ALA A 79 3.53 5.86 -9.75
CA ALA A 79 2.20 5.25 -9.82
C ALA A 79 1.11 6.19 -9.29
N VAL A 80 1.39 6.89 -8.20
CA VAL A 80 0.44 7.78 -7.54
C VAL A 80 0.18 9.04 -8.36
N ASP A 81 1.21 9.60 -8.99
CA ASP A 81 1.07 10.76 -9.90
C ASP A 81 0.12 10.46 -11.07
N GLU A 82 0.26 9.27 -11.67
CA GLU A 82 -0.69 8.80 -12.68
C GLU A 82 -2.09 8.61 -12.09
N TYR A 83 -2.20 8.00 -10.90
CA TYR A 83 -3.49 7.75 -10.28
C TYR A 83 -4.26 9.06 -10.03
N VAL A 84 -3.59 10.07 -9.50
CA VAL A 84 -4.17 11.40 -9.25
C VAL A 84 -4.60 12.04 -10.57
N THR A 85 -3.74 12.01 -11.58
CA THR A 85 -4.04 12.55 -12.92
C THR A 85 -5.24 11.86 -13.58
N ALA A 86 -5.29 10.53 -13.54
CA ALA A 86 -6.35 9.75 -14.19
C ALA A 86 -7.72 9.88 -13.49
N ASN A 87 -7.73 10.22 -12.20
CA ASN A 87 -8.95 10.36 -11.40
C ASN A 87 -9.35 11.82 -11.12
N ASN A 88 -8.60 12.79 -11.64
CA ASN A 88 -8.79 14.23 -11.40
C ASN A 88 -8.90 14.58 -9.90
N LEU A 89 -7.98 14.05 -9.09
CA LEU A 89 -7.90 14.29 -7.65
C LEU A 89 -7.02 15.48 -7.29
#